data_AF-A0A7S2YMH1-F1
#
_entry.id   AF-A0A7S2YMH1-F1
#
_cell.length_a   1.000
_cell.length_b   1.000
_cell.length_c   1.000
_cell.angle_alpha   90.00
_cell.angle_beta   90.00
_cell.angle_gamma   90.00
#
_symmetry.space_group_name_H-M   'P 1'
#
loop_
_entity.id
_entity.type
_entity.pdbx_description
1 polymer ?
#
loop_
_entity_poly.entity_id
_entity_poly.type
_entity_poly.pdbx_seq_one_letter_code
_entity_poly.pdbx_strand_id
1 'polypeptide(L)'
;DEYFLCWDPEIIRNAVIGDAPILSAKKNASSTRPTRTSGDANNNSYEWWENTLDFMTDMESKQMAHRLISSLHGMWRKKLTQHRQRESQLYGRAYKEAIDVTKHGGKVSLPRDLWQHLPQNLHQHLKEP
;
A
#
# COMPACT_ATOMS: atom_id res chain seq x y z
N ASP A 1 -25.59 8.50 -10.04
CA ASP A 1 -24.59 7.47 -9.72
C ASP A 1 -23.76 7.90 -8.53
N GLU A 2 -24.30 7.69 -7.32
CA GLU A 2 -23.56 7.86 -6.07
C GLU A 2 -23.15 6.47 -5.59
N TYR A 3 -21.89 6.10 -5.81
CA TYR A 3 -21.32 4.89 -5.23
C TYR A 3 -20.83 5.22 -3.82
N PHE A 4 -21.52 4.70 -2.80
CA PHE A 4 -21.02 4.72 -1.42
C PHE A 4 -19.85 3.74 -1.31
N LEU A 5 -18.62 4.28 -1.24
CA LEU A 5 -17.41 3.52 -0.92
C LEU A 5 -17.33 3.38 0.60
N CYS A 6 -17.76 2.23 1.11
CA CYS A 6 -17.56 1.84 2.50
C CYS A 6 -16.28 1.02 2.63
N TRP A 7 -15.37 1.47 3.50
CA TRP A 7 -14.10 0.79 3.80
C TRP A 7 -14.14 0.07 5.14
N ASP A 8 -15.34 -0.21 5.67
CA ASP A 8 -15.48 -0.97 6.91
C ASP A 8 -15.17 -2.45 6.65
N PRO A 9 -14.17 -3.04 7.33
CA PRO A 9 -13.76 -4.43 7.13
C PRO A 9 -14.90 -5.43 7.35
N GLU A 10 -15.80 -5.17 8.31
CA GLU A 10 -16.93 -6.05 8.59
C GLU A 10 -17.97 -6.00 7.45
N ILE A 11 -18.19 -4.82 6.87
CA ILE A 11 -19.10 -4.66 5.73
C ILE A 11 -18.52 -5.34 4.48
N ILE A 12 -17.22 -5.17 4.23
CA ILE A 12 -16.57 -5.80 3.07
C ILE A 12 -16.51 -7.33 3.22
N ARG A 13 -16.18 -7.85 4.41
CA ARG A 13 -16.20 -9.30 4.68
C ARG A 13 -17.59 -9.89 4.44
N ASN A 14 -18.63 -9.26 4.94
CA ASN A 14 -20.01 -9.74 4.78
C ASN A 14 -20.54 -9.57 3.34
N ALA A 15 -20.08 -8.59 2.58
CA ALA A 15 -20.48 -8.38 1.19
C ALA A 15 -19.94 -9.45 0.22
N VAL A 16 -18.80 -10.08 0.54
CA VAL A 16 -18.16 -11.12 -0.31
C VAL A 16 -18.65 -12.53 0.06
N ILE A 17 -19.15 -12.75 1.28
CA ILE A 17 -19.64 -14.05 1.76
C ILE A 17 -21.11 -14.31 1.40
N GLY A 18 -21.84 -13.32 0.87
CA GLY A 18 -23.12 -13.56 0.24
C GLY A 18 -22.92 -14.23 -1.12
N ASP A 19 -23.29 -15.52 -1.24
CA ASP A 19 -23.38 -16.27 -2.49
C ASP A 19 -24.02 -15.42 -3.59
N ALA A 20 -23.19 -14.73 -4.39
CA ALA A 20 -23.66 -14.13 -5.61
C ALA A 20 -24.05 -15.31 -6.52
N PRO A 21 -25.33 -15.43 -6.93
CA PRO A 21 -25.72 -16.49 -7.84
C PRO A 21 -24.91 -16.30 -9.11
N ILE A 22 -23.97 -17.21 -9.36
CA ILE A 22 -23.26 -17.31 -10.62
C ILE A 22 -24.36 -17.51 -11.66
N LEU A 23 -24.73 -16.43 -12.35
CA LEU A 23 -25.63 -16.49 -13.49
C LEU A 23 -24.99 -17.44 -14.49
N SER A 24 -25.54 -18.65 -14.54
CA SER A 24 -25.13 -19.72 -15.44
C SER A 24 -25.38 -19.27 -16.88
N ALA A 25 -24.39 -18.64 -17.48
CA ALA A 25 -24.36 -18.41 -18.92
C ALA A 25 -24.05 -19.75 -19.60
N LYS A 26 -25.11 -20.47 -20.00
CA LYS A 26 -25.02 -21.55 -20.97
C LYS A 26 -24.31 -21.04 -22.23
N LYS A 27 -23.14 -21.60 -22.57
CA LYS A 27 -22.77 -21.83 -23.97
C LYS A 27 -21.76 -22.95 -24.11
N ASN A 28 -22.12 -23.89 -24.97
CA ASN A 28 -21.44 -25.14 -25.27
C ASN A 28 -20.12 -24.89 -26.01
N ALA A 29 -19.04 -25.58 -25.63
CA ALA A 29 -18.06 -26.16 -26.55
C ALA A 29 -17.05 -27.02 -25.77
N SER A 30 -16.91 -28.26 -26.21
CA SER A 30 -16.03 -29.31 -25.70
C SER A 30 -14.58 -28.86 -25.54
N SER A 31 -13.97 -29.11 -24.38
CA SER A 31 -12.53 -29.34 -24.28
C SER A 31 -12.20 -30.10 -22.99
N THR A 32 -11.33 -31.07 -23.14
CA THR A 32 -10.88 -32.14 -22.23
C THR A 32 -10.64 -31.72 -20.77
N ARG A 33 -11.30 -32.46 -19.87
CA ARG A 33 -11.16 -32.42 -18.40
C ARG A 33 -9.83 -33.07 -17.98
N PRO A 34 -8.93 -32.39 -17.24
CA PRO A 34 -8.04 -33.08 -16.33
C PRO A 34 -8.81 -33.33 -15.02
N THR A 35 -9.05 -34.59 -14.70
CA THR A 35 -9.48 -35.03 -13.37
C THR A 35 -8.35 -34.71 -12.40
N ARG A 36 -8.39 -33.53 -11.76
CA ARG A 36 -7.57 -33.25 -10.59
C ARG A 36 -8.22 -33.95 -9.40
N THR A 37 -7.56 -35.02 -8.99
CA THR A 37 -7.72 -35.72 -7.73
C THR A 37 -7.87 -34.72 -6.59
N SER A 38 -8.89 -34.93 -5.78
CA SER A 38 -9.14 -34.27 -4.51
C SER A 38 -7.88 -34.40 -3.64
N GLY A 39 -7.17 -33.30 -3.46
CA GLY A 39 -6.02 -33.19 -2.57
C GLY A 39 -6.05 -31.82 -1.94
N ASP A 40 -6.58 -31.75 -0.72
CA ASP A 40 -6.36 -30.72 0.29
C ASP A 40 -6.20 -29.28 -0.21
N ALA A 41 -7.31 -28.69 -0.68
CA ALA A 41 -7.42 -27.24 -0.91
C ALA A 41 -7.86 -26.48 0.37
N ASN A 42 -7.44 -26.94 1.54
CA ASN A 42 -7.89 -26.38 2.82
C ASN A 42 -6.83 -25.42 3.39
N ASN A 43 -7.27 -24.21 3.72
CA ASN A 43 -6.63 -23.11 4.47
C ASN A 43 -5.83 -22.00 3.77
N ASN A 44 -5.36 -22.11 2.52
CA ASN A 44 -4.51 -21.04 1.94
C ASN A 44 -5.22 -20.05 0.99
N SER A 45 -6.51 -20.25 0.70
CA SER A 45 -7.21 -19.48 -0.35
C SER A 45 -7.61 -18.06 0.06
N TYR A 46 -7.60 -17.74 1.35
CA TYR A 46 -8.10 -16.46 1.87
C TYR A 46 -7.02 -15.58 2.50
N GLU A 47 -5.79 -16.08 2.71
CA GLU A 47 -4.71 -15.27 3.29
C GLU A 47 -4.40 -14.02 2.46
N TRP A 48 -4.37 -14.13 1.13
CA TRP A 48 -4.12 -12.96 0.26
C TRP A 48 -5.25 -11.91 0.35
N TRP A 49 -6.49 -12.35 0.55
CA TRP A 49 -7.66 -11.46 0.67
C TRP A 49 -7.68 -10.75 2.01
N GLU A 50 -7.49 -11.48 3.11
CA GLU A 50 -7.39 -10.88 4.46
C GLU A 50 -6.21 -9.91 4.54
N ASN A 51 -5.04 -10.26 3.98
CA ASN A 51 -3.89 -9.35 3.90
C ASN A 51 -4.20 -8.09 3.06
N THR A 52 -4.99 -8.23 2.00
CA THR A 52 -5.41 -7.09 1.17
C THR A 52 -6.40 -6.21 1.92
N LEU A 53 -7.36 -6.81 2.64
CA LEU A 53 -8.32 -6.09 3.48
C LEU A 53 -7.63 -5.32 4.60
N ASP A 54 -6.71 -5.95 5.32
CA ASP A 54 -5.93 -5.31 6.37
C ASP A 54 -5.14 -4.13 5.78
N PHE A 55 -4.50 -4.30 4.63
CA PHE A 55 -3.80 -3.21 3.95
C PHE A 55 -4.75 -2.08 3.47
N MET A 56 -5.94 -2.42 2.98
CA MET A 56 -6.93 -1.43 2.55
C MET A 56 -7.50 -0.64 3.73
N THR A 57 -7.64 -1.29 4.88
CA THR A 57 -8.22 -0.72 6.11
C THR A 57 -7.18 -0.10 7.05
N ASP A 58 -5.88 -0.32 6.81
CA ASP A 58 -4.78 0.33 7.52
C ASP A 58 -4.65 1.82 7.18
N MET A 59 -5.59 2.59 7.71
CA MET A 59 -5.65 4.05 7.60
C MET A 59 -4.49 4.72 8.34
N GLU A 60 -3.98 4.10 9.40
CA GLU A 60 -2.88 4.65 10.20
C GLU A 60 -1.58 4.67 9.39
N SER A 61 -1.22 3.56 8.76
CA SER A 61 -0.05 3.46 7.87
C SER A 61 -0.15 4.43 6.69
N LYS A 62 -1.33 4.56 6.08
CA LYS A 62 -1.58 5.53 5.00
C LYS A 62 -1.40 6.98 5.47
N GLN A 63 -1.90 7.31 6.67
CA GLN A 63 -1.70 8.63 7.25
C GLN A 63 -0.22 8.90 7.57
N MET A 64 0.51 7.92 8.10
CA MET A 64 1.94 8.05 8.38
C MET A 64 2.76 8.22 7.11
N ALA A 65 2.47 7.45 6.07
CA ALA A 65 3.02 7.62 4.72
C ALA A 65 2.80 9.05 4.18
N HIS A 66 1.58 9.57 4.29
CA HIS A 66 1.28 10.93 3.85
C HIS A 66 2.04 12.00 4.66
N ARG A 67 2.18 11.80 5.98
CA ARG A 67 2.99 12.67 6.84
C ARG A 67 4.45 12.67 6.42
N LEU A 68 5.03 11.52 6.14
CA LEU A 68 6.41 11.40 5.64
C LEU A 68 6.61 12.16 4.33
N ILE A 69 5.73 11.93 3.34
CA ILE A 69 5.78 12.62 2.04
C ILE A 69 5.70 14.13 2.23
N SER A 70 4.77 14.60 3.07
CA SER A 70 4.58 16.02 3.36
C SER A 70 5.81 16.64 4.04
N SER A 71 6.41 15.94 5.01
CA SER A 71 7.62 16.40 5.69
C SER A 71 8.82 16.48 4.74
N LEU A 72 9.04 15.45 3.91
CA LEU A 72 10.11 15.44 2.91
C LEU A 72 9.95 16.56 1.88
N HIS A 73 8.73 16.78 1.39
CA HIS A 73 8.42 17.88 0.48
C HIS A 73 8.67 19.25 1.12
N GLY A 74 8.21 19.45 2.37
CA GLY A 74 8.44 20.68 3.12
C GLY A 74 9.92 20.98 3.31
N MET A 75 10.71 19.96 3.66
CA MET A 75 12.17 20.08 3.81
C MET A 75 12.84 20.38 2.47
N TRP A 76 12.47 19.70 1.40
CA TRP A 76 12.97 19.98 0.06
C TRP A 76 12.75 21.45 -0.33
N ARG A 77 11.52 21.96 -0.20
CA ARG A 77 11.18 23.36 -0.49
C ARG A 77 11.98 24.33 0.37
N LYS A 78 12.13 24.06 1.67
CA LYS A 78 12.91 24.90 2.60
C LYS A 78 14.39 24.93 2.24
N LYS A 79 14.98 23.80 1.85
CA LYS A 79 16.40 23.75 1.46
C LYS A 79 16.66 24.38 0.09
N LEU A 80 15.68 24.32 -0.81
CA LEU A 80 15.73 25.00 -2.09
C LEU A 80 15.76 26.53 -1.92
N THR A 81 14.94 27.09 -1.02
CA THR A 81 14.95 28.54 -0.74
C THR A 81 16.21 29.01 0.01
N GLN A 82 16.86 28.13 0.76
CA GLN A 82 18.12 28.41 1.46
C GLN A 82 19.37 28.24 0.58
N HIS A 83 19.22 28.02 -0.73
CA HIS A 83 20.33 27.74 -1.65
C HIS A 83 21.23 26.55 -1.26
N ARG A 84 20.74 25.63 -0.42
CA ARG A 84 21.45 24.40 -0.03
C ARG A 84 21.22 23.29 -1.06
N GLN A 85 21.80 23.45 -2.25
CA GLN A 85 21.56 22.56 -3.40
C GLN A 85 21.71 21.08 -3.07
N ARG A 86 22.79 20.68 -2.38
CA ARG A 86 23.04 19.27 -2.04
C ARG A 86 21.94 18.67 -1.15
N GLU A 87 21.58 19.35 -0.06
CA GLU A 87 20.51 18.88 0.84
C GLU A 87 19.15 18.87 0.13
N SER A 88 18.87 19.91 -0.67
CA SER A 88 17.65 20.00 -1.48
C SER A 88 17.52 18.82 -2.44
N GLN A 89 18.59 18.43 -3.13
CA GLN A 89 18.59 17.28 -4.04
C GLN A 89 18.33 15.96 -3.28
N LEU A 90 18.93 15.79 -2.11
CA LEU A 90 18.74 14.59 -1.29
C LEU A 90 17.30 14.48 -0.78
N TYR A 91 16.72 15.56 -0.26
CA TYR A 91 15.31 15.57 0.15
C TYR A 91 14.36 15.40 -1.05
N GLY A 92 14.67 15.99 -2.20
CA GLY A 92 13.87 15.82 -3.41
C GLY A 92 13.88 14.38 -3.92
N ARG A 93 15.03 13.69 -3.87
CA ARG A 93 15.13 12.27 -4.19
C ARG A 93 14.34 11.41 -3.22
N ALA A 94 14.53 11.62 -1.91
CA ALA A 94 13.81 10.90 -0.86
C ALA A 94 12.29 11.12 -0.96
N TYR A 95 11.84 12.34 -1.28
CA TYR A 95 10.43 12.65 -1.54
C TYR A 95 9.85 11.83 -2.69
N LYS A 96 10.55 11.78 -3.83
CA LYS A 96 10.12 10.98 -4.98
C LYS A 96 10.07 9.49 -4.64
N GLU A 97 11.11 9.00 -3.97
CA GLU A 97 11.18 7.61 -3.49
C GLU A 97 10.05 7.29 -2.52
N ALA A 98 9.69 8.20 -1.60
CA ALA A 98 8.56 8.02 -0.70
C ALA A 98 7.23 7.84 -1.43
N ILE A 99 6.99 8.56 -2.53
CA ILE A 99 5.76 8.40 -3.34
C ILE A 99 5.70 7.02 -3.99
N ASP A 100 6.84 6.50 -4.45
CA ASP A 100 6.89 5.19 -5.10
C ASP A 100 6.79 4.07 -4.06
N VAL A 101 7.52 4.19 -2.95
CA VAL A 101 7.55 3.22 -1.86
C VAL A 101 6.19 3.07 -1.17
N THR A 102 5.45 4.16 -0.99
CA THR A 102 4.11 4.11 -0.35
C THR A 102 3.07 3.36 -1.17
N LYS A 103 3.29 3.18 -2.48
CA LYS A 103 2.43 2.38 -3.35
C LYS A 103 2.75 0.89 -3.35
N HIS A 104 4.01 0.54 -3.07
CA HIS A 104 4.53 -0.81 -3.25
C HIS A 104 4.97 -1.49 -1.96
N GLY A 105 4.95 -0.76 -0.83
CA GLY A 105 5.54 -1.20 0.43
C GLY A 105 7.07 -1.13 0.37
N GLY A 106 7.69 -0.51 1.36
CA GLY A 106 9.14 -0.39 1.43
C GLY A 106 9.60 0.71 2.38
N LYS A 107 10.88 1.06 2.30
CA LYS A 107 11.49 2.10 3.14
C LYS A 107 12.29 3.08 2.28
N VAL A 108 12.24 4.35 2.65
CA VAL A 108 12.89 5.44 1.93
C VAL A 108 14.34 5.57 2.38
N SER A 109 15.27 5.60 1.43
CA SER A 109 16.66 5.90 1.71
C SER A 109 16.87 7.39 1.94
N LEU A 110 17.50 7.74 3.07
CA LEU A 110 17.90 9.10 3.37
C LEU A 110 19.22 9.07 4.17
N PRO A 111 20.18 9.98 3.91
CA PRO A 111 21.42 10.02 4.70
C PRO A 111 21.18 10.34 6.18
N ARG A 112 22.02 9.77 7.06
CA ARG A 112 21.91 9.90 8.53
C ARG A 112 21.85 11.36 9.02
N ASP A 113 22.62 12.24 8.39
CA ASP A 113 22.67 13.67 8.75
C ASP A 113 21.33 14.37 8.53
N LEU A 114 20.49 13.84 7.62
CA LEU A 114 19.18 14.38 7.29
C LEU A 114 18.04 13.69 8.05
N TRP A 115 18.29 12.48 8.58
CA TRP A 115 17.35 11.72 9.41
C TRP A 115 16.96 12.44 10.68
N GLN A 116 17.95 13.01 11.38
CA GLN A 116 17.76 13.72 12.64
C GLN A 116 16.81 14.91 12.55
N HIS A 117 16.55 15.40 11.34
CA HIS A 117 15.64 16.52 11.11
C HIS A 117 14.19 16.09 10.87
N LEU A 118 13.93 14.78 10.73
CA LEU A 118 12.59 14.24 10.62
C LEU A 118 12.05 13.83 12.00
N PRO A 119 10.75 14.02 12.26
CA PRO A 119 10.09 13.48 13.44
C PRO A 119 10.37 11.98 13.64
N GLN A 120 10.65 11.57 14.87
CA GLN A 120 11.09 10.21 15.20
C GLN A 120 10.05 9.14 14.85
N ASN A 121 8.76 9.47 14.94
CA ASN A 121 7.66 8.60 14.55
C ASN A 121 7.65 8.25 13.05
N LEU A 122 8.40 8.97 12.21
CA LEU A 122 8.51 8.68 10.78
C LEU A 122 9.71 7.79 10.44
N HIS A 123 10.62 7.55 11.40
CA HIS A 123 11.86 6.82 11.15
C HIS A 123 11.62 5.35 10.80
N GLN A 124 10.49 4.77 11.22
CA GLN A 124 10.11 3.40 10.86
C GLN A 124 9.95 3.17 9.34
N HIS A 125 9.66 4.24 8.60
CA HIS A 125 9.52 4.21 7.14
C HIS A 125 10.82 4.54 6.38
N LEU A 126 11.92 4.74 7.12
CA LEU A 126 13.22 5.04 6.54
C LEU A 126 14.13 3.81 6.60
N LYS A 127 14.95 3.63 5.57
CA LYS A 127 15.94 2.55 5.51
C LYS A 127 17.20 3.00 6.24
N GLU A 128 17.56 2.30 7.32
CA GLU A 128 18.76 2.61 8.10
C GLU A 128 19.97 2.78 7.17
N PRO A 129 20.71 3.91 7.29
CA PRO A 129 21.74 4.30 6.34
C PRO A 129 23.01 3.42 6.40
#